data_AF-A0A482VPD1-F1
#
_entry.id   AF-A0A482VPD1-F1
#
_cell.length_a   1.000
_cell.length_b   1.000
_cell.length_c   1.000
_cell.angle_alpha   90.00
_cell.angle_beta   90.00
_cell.angle_gamma   90.00
#
_symmetry.space_group_name_H-M   'P 1'
#
loop_
_entity.id
_entity.type
_entity.pdbx_description
1 polymer ?
#
loop_
_entity_poly.entity_id
_entity_poly.type
_entity_poly.pdbx_seq_one_letter_code
_entity_poly.pdbx_strand_id
1 'polypeptide(L)'
;TTSKDISEFFIKVVKDTVNYREKNNYTRKDFIQLLIDLKNNKIAEEEGYQHDGKTLTIEEVAAQSFVFFVAGFETSSTTMTFALYELARRQDLQQKVRDEIEA
;
A
#
# COMPACT_ATOMS: atom_id res chain seq x y z
N THR A 1 -2.38 9.38 -18.34
CA THR A 1 -3.51 9.35 -17.39
C THR A 1 -4.06 7.94 -17.33
N THR A 2 -4.38 7.44 -16.14
CA THR A 2 -4.96 6.11 -15.93
C THR A 2 -6.29 5.99 -16.68
N SER A 3 -6.60 4.81 -17.25
CA SER A 3 -7.88 4.62 -17.93
C SER A 3 -9.04 4.69 -16.94
N LYS A 4 -10.20 5.16 -17.41
CA LYS A 4 -11.39 5.37 -16.58
C LYS A 4 -11.80 4.09 -15.85
N ASP A 5 -11.82 2.96 -16.54
CA ASP A 5 -12.21 1.67 -15.96
C ASP A 5 -11.25 1.23 -14.83
N ILE A 6 -9.94 1.48 -14.99
CA ILE A 6 -8.95 1.17 -13.95
C ILE A 6 -9.14 2.09 -12.74
N SER A 7 -9.36 3.39 -12.96
CA SER A 7 -9.63 4.34 -11.89
C SER A 7 -10.90 3.98 -11.12
N GLU A 8 -12.00 3.67 -11.82
CA GLU A 8 -13.26 3.26 -11.21
C GLU A 8 -13.12 1.96 -10.42
N PHE A 9 -12.42 0.97 -10.99
CA PHE A 9 -12.11 -0.27 -10.29
C PHE A 9 -11.33 -0.02 -9.00
N PHE A 10 -10.24 0.77 -9.07
CA PHE A 10 -9.37 1.00 -7.92
C PHE A 10 -10.08 1.77 -6.81
N ILE A 11 -10.81 2.84 -7.16
CA ILE A 11 -11.62 3.61 -6.21
C ILE A 11 -12.65 2.69 -5.56
N LYS A 12 -13.33 1.84 -6.33
CA LYS A 12 -14.30 0.89 -5.80
C LYS A 12 -13.67 -0.07 -4.79
N VAL A 13 -12.52 -0.69 -5.11
CA VAL A 13 -11.83 -1.62 -4.21
C VAL A 13 -11.45 -0.94 -2.89
N VAL A 14 -10.89 0.25 -2.94
CA VAL A 14 -10.52 1.00 -1.72
C VAL A 14 -11.76 1.36 -0.92
N LYS A 15 -12.80 1.88 -1.58
CA LYS A 15 -14.08 2.24 -0.96
C LYS A 15 -14.76 1.05 -0.28
N ASP A 16 -14.84 -0.09 -0.95
CA ASP A 16 -15.43 -1.31 -0.41
C ASP A 16 -14.62 -1.82 0.79
N THR A 17 -13.29 -1.73 0.73
CA THR A 17 -12.40 -2.08 1.85
C THR A 17 -12.64 -1.17 3.06
N VAL A 18 -12.64 0.15 2.86
CA VAL A 18 -12.89 1.12 3.94
C VAL A 18 -14.26 0.90 4.57
N ASN A 19 -15.30 0.79 3.75
CA ASN A 19 -16.68 0.54 4.20
C ASN A 19 -16.80 -0.76 5.00
N TYR A 20 -16.16 -1.84 4.53
CA TYR A 20 -16.16 -3.11 5.24
C TYR A 20 -15.52 -2.97 6.62
N ARG A 21 -14.36 -2.32 6.70
CA ARG A 21 -13.64 -2.14 7.97
C ARG A 21 -14.41 -1.30 8.97
N GLU A 22 -14.97 -0.18 8.52
CA GLU A 22 -15.75 0.72 9.38
C GLU A 22 -17.05 0.04 9.87
N LYS A 23 -17.78 -0.67 9.00
CA LYS A 23 -19.03 -1.36 9.39
C LYS A 23 -18.82 -2.52 10.33
N ASN A 24 -17.70 -3.24 10.21
CA ASN A 24 -17.44 -4.44 10.98
C ASN A 24 -16.50 -4.20 12.18
N ASN A 25 -16.13 -2.94 12.46
CA ASN A 25 -15.11 -2.59 13.46
C ASN A 25 -13.81 -3.41 13.29
N TYR A 26 -13.43 -3.68 12.03
CA TYR A 26 -12.25 -4.45 11.72
C TYR A 26 -11.03 -3.53 11.58
N THR A 27 -10.03 -3.76 12.42
CA THR A 27 -8.77 -3.01 12.43
C THR A 27 -7.62 -3.93 12.05
N ARG A 28 -6.79 -3.49 11.11
CA ARG A 28 -5.53 -4.16 10.74
C ARG A 28 -4.42 -3.14 10.76
N LYS A 29 -3.27 -3.43 11.39
CA LYS A 29 -2.13 -2.51 11.42
C LYS A 29 -1.43 -2.45 10.05
N ASP A 30 -2.06 -1.75 9.11
CA ASP A 30 -1.57 -1.56 7.74
C ASP A 30 -1.79 -0.12 7.26
N PHE A 31 -1.29 0.17 6.06
CA PHE A 31 -1.38 1.50 5.45
C PHE A 31 -2.83 1.96 5.23
N ILE A 32 -3.75 1.04 4.91
CA ILE A 32 -5.17 1.40 4.73
C ILE A 32 -5.77 1.85 6.06
N GLN A 33 -5.40 1.22 7.18
CA GLN A 33 -5.86 1.65 8.49
C GLN A 33 -5.34 3.03 8.86
N LEU A 34 -4.07 3.32 8.57
CA LEU A 34 -3.51 4.67 8.77
C LEU A 34 -4.32 5.73 8.00
N LEU A 35 -4.70 5.45 6.75
CA LEU A 35 -5.52 6.36 5.94
C LEU A 35 -6.96 6.48 6.48
N ILE A 36 -7.55 5.41 7.01
CA ILE A 36 -8.87 5.44 7.68
C ILE A 36 -8.81 6.31 8.94
N ASP A 37 -7.76 6.18 9.74
CA ASP A 37 -7.59 6.93 10.98
C ASP A 37 -7.33 8.42 10.69
N LEU A 38 -6.60 8.75 9.62
CA LEU A 38 -6.46 10.10 9.08
C LEU A 38 -7.80 10.67 8.56
N LYS A 39 -8.56 9.89 7.79
CA LYS A 39 -9.90 10.26 7.32
C LYS A 39 -10.87 10.52 8.49
N ASN A 40 -10.71 9.81 9.60
CA ASN A 40 -11.62 9.88 10.75
C ASN A 40 -11.07 10.76 11.88
N ASN A 41 -10.00 11.56 11.66
CA ASN A 41 -9.38 12.46 12.64
C ASN A 41 -8.86 11.83 13.94
N LYS A 42 -8.75 10.50 14.01
CA LYS A 42 -8.36 9.81 15.25
C LYS A 42 -6.97 10.20 15.72
N ILE A 43 -6.04 10.45 14.80
CA ILE A 43 -4.65 10.81 15.12
C ILE A 43 -4.59 12.19 15.80
N ALA A 44 -5.38 13.16 15.31
CA ALA A 44 -5.42 14.49 15.90
C ALA A 44 -6.07 14.50 17.29
N GLU A 45 -7.11 13.68 17.48
CA GLU A 45 -7.78 13.50 18.77
C GLU A 45 -6.85 12.85 19.82
N GLU A 46 -6.07 11.84 19.42
CA GLU A 46 -5.14 11.13 20.30
C GLU A 46 -3.94 12.00 20.72
N GLU A 47 -3.41 12.83 19.81
CA GLU A 47 -2.20 13.63 20.06
C GLU A 47 -2.48 15.08 20.50
N GLY A 48 -3.75 15.49 20.60
CA GLY A 48 -4.16 16.81 21.08
C GLY A 48 -3.86 17.97 20.12
N TYR A 49 -3.66 17.69 18.84
CA TYR A 49 -3.42 18.71 17.82
C TYR A 49 -4.72 19.38 17.38
N GLN A 50 -4.68 20.72 17.25
CA GLN A 50 -5.75 21.49 16.59
C GLN A 50 -5.72 21.17 15.09
N HIS A 51 -6.57 20.24 14.68
CA HIS A 51 -6.77 19.93 13.27
C HIS A 51 -7.64 21.01 12.61
N ASP A 52 -7.31 21.42 11.38
CA ASP A 52 -8.03 22.45 10.62
C ASP A 52 -9.41 22.00 10.10
N GLY A 53 -9.84 20.80 10.50
CA GLY A 53 -11.11 20.17 10.13
C GLY A 53 -11.08 19.48 8.76
N LYS A 54 -9.95 19.48 8.04
CA LYS A 54 -9.82 18.83 6.73
C LYS A 54 -9.39 17.37 6.83
N THR A 55 -10.38 16.48 6.83
CA THR A 55 -10.15 15.04 6.69
C THR A 55 -9.94 14.64 5.24
N LEU A 56 -9.32 13.48 5.03
CA LEU A 56 -9.27 12.86 3.71
C LEU A 56 -10.67 12.42 3.26
N THR A 57 -11.03 12.77 2.03
CA THR A 57 -12.15 12.17 1.30
C THR A 57 -11.84 10.73 0.91
N ILE A 58 -12.87 9.94 0.56
CA ILE A 58 -12.64 8.56 0.12
C ILE A 58 -11.86 8.51 -1.19
N GLU A 59 -12.05 9.49 -2.06
CA GLU A 59 -11.31 9.68 -3.30
C GLU A 59 -9.83 9.97 -3.02
N GLU A 60 -9.50 10.79 -2.02
CA GLU A 60 -8.12 11.05 -1.60
C GLU A 60 -7.48 9.82 -0.95
N VAL A 61 -8.22 9.06 -0.14
CA VAL A 61 -7.76 7.77 0.40
C VAL A 61 -7.43 6.79 -0.74
N ALA A 62 -8.28 6.73 -1.77
CA ALA A 62 -8.03 5.93 -2.96
C ALA A 62 -6.82 6.43 -3.75
N ALA A 63 -6.67 7.74 -3.93
CA ALA A 63 -5.53 8.34 -4.62
C ALA A 63 -4.20 8.04 -3.91
N GLN A 64 -4.14 8.20 -2.58
CA GLN A 64 -2.94 7.89 -1.79
C GLN A 64 -2.61 6.39 -1.86
N SER A 65 -3.62 5.53 -1.76
CA SER A 65 -3.45 4.08 -1.91
C SER A 65 -2.90 3.71 -3.29
N PHE A 66 -3.35 4.39 -4.35
CA PHE A 66 -2.88 4.16 -5.71
C PHE A 66 -1.41 4.56 -5.89
N VAL A 67 -1.01 5.72 -5.38
CA VAL A 67 0.38 6.18 -5.44
C VAL A 67 1.32 5.20 -4.73
N PHE A 68 0.97 4.78 -3.51
CA PHE A 68 1.75 3.78 -2.77
C PHE A 68 1.85 2.44 -3.51
N PHE A 69 0.74 2.00 -4.13
CA PHE A 69 0.73 0.76 -4.90
C PHE A 69 1.67 0.83 -6.11
N VAL A 70 1.56 1.86 -6.95
CA VAL A 70 2.37 1.97 -8.18
C VAL A 70 3.85 2.15 -7.84
N ALA A 71 4.16 3.06 -6.93
CA ALA A 71 5.55 3.36 -6.55
C ALA A 71 6.26 2.15 -5.94
N GLY A 72 5.55 1.36 -5.12
CA GLY A 72 6.10 0.16 -4.50
C GLY A 72 6.15 -1.05 -5.44
N PHE A 73 5.17 -1.19 -6.34
CA PHE A 73 5.07 -2.34 -7.22
C PHE A 73 6.14 -2.31 -8.32
N GLU A 74 6.19 -1.24 -9.12
CA GLU A 74 7.01 -1.20 -10.34
C GLU A 74 8.52 -1.29 -10.02
N THR A 75 8.96 -0.55 -9.00
CA THR A 75 10.37 -0.51 -8.59
C THR A 75 10.83 -1.87 -8.03
N SER A 76 10.03 -2.45 -7.14
CA SER A 76 10.34 -3.74 -6.51
C SER A 76 10.27 -4.89 -7.51
N SER A 77 9.25 -4.94 -8.38
CA SER A 77 9.11 -5.99 -9.39
C SER A 77 10.27 -5.97 -10.40
N THR A 78 10.68 -4.77 -10.81
CA THR A 78 11.83 -4.59 -11.71
C THR A 78 13.12 -5.04 -11.03
N THR A 79 13.34 -4.62 -9.78
CA THR A 79 14.52 -5.03 -9.00
C THR A 79 14.59 -6.54 -8.82
N MET A 80 13.49 -7.19 -8.44
CA MET A 80 13.42 -8.64 -8.31
C MET A 80 13.69 -9.35 -9.65
N THR A 81 13.16 -8.81 -10.75
CA THR A 81 13.39 -9.37 -12.09
C THR A 81 14.87 -9.36 -12.44
N PHE A 82 15.56 -8.23 -12.24
CA PHE A 82 17.00 -8.14 -12.49
C PHE A 82 17.81 -9.01 -11.52
N ALA A 83 17.43 -9.05 -10.24
CA ALA A 83 18.09 -9.91 -9.26
C ALA A 83 18.02 -11.38 -9.68
N LEU A 84 16.84 -11.88 -10.04
CA LEU A 84 16.66 -13.26 -10.50
C LEU A 84 17.38 -13.54 -11.82
N TYR A 85 17.40 -12.57 -12.75
CA TYR A 85 18.16 -12.68 -13.99
C TYR A 85 19.66 -12.85 -13.74
N GLU A 86 20.25 -12.01 -12.87
CA GLU A 86 21.67 -12.10 -12.53
C GLU A 86 21.99 -13.41 -11.80
N LEU A 87 21.15 -13.85 -10.87
CA LEU A 87 21.32 -15.15 -10.19
C LEU A 87 21.27 -16.32 -11.18
N ALA A 88 20.33 -16.32 -12.14
CA ALA A 88 20.24 -17.37 -13.15
C ALA A 88 21.51 -17.48 -14.00
N ARG A 89 22.18 -16.35 -14.27
CA ARG A 89 23.44 -16.28 -15.03
C ARG A 89 24.69 -16.57 -14.20
N ARG A 90 24.58 -16.55 -12.87
CA ARG A 90 25.70 -16.67 -11.91
C ARG A 90 25.39 -17.74 -10.87
N GLN A 91 25.57 -19.00 -11.27
CA GLN A 91 25.23 -20.18 -10.45
C GLN A 91 26.00 -20.21 -9.12
N ASP A 92 27.21 -19.66 -9.07
CA ASP A 92 28.00 -19.46 -7.85
C ASP A 92 27.29 -18.56 -6.83
N LEU A 93 26.76 -17.41 -7.30
CA LEU A 93 26.00 -16.49 -6.45
C LEU A 93 24.63 -17.07 -6.08
N GLN A 94 23.99 -17.79 -7.01
CA GLN A 94 22.74 -18.46 -6.75
C GLN A 94 22.86 -19.52 -5.65
N GLN A 95 23.91 -20.35 -5.68
CA GLN A 95 24.14 -21.34 -4.64
C GLN A 95 24.42 -20.66 -3.29
N LYS A 96 25.27 -19.63 -3.29
CA LYS A 96 25.58 -18.87 -2.07
C LYS A 96 24.31 -18.32 -1.41
N VAL A 97 23.41 -17.69 -2.16
CA VAL A 97 22.16 -17.14 -1.61
C VAL A 97 21.22 -18.26 -1.12
N ARG A 98 21.21 -19.44 -1.76
CA ARG A 98 20.44 -20.60 -1.26
C ARG A 98 20.98 -21.08 0.08
N ASP A 99 22.30 -21.21 0.19
CA ASP A 99 22.96 -21.61 1.43
C ASP A 99 22.67 -20.60 2.56
N GLU A 100 22.63 -19.29 2.24
CA GLU A 100 22.25 -18.23 3.19
C GLU A 100 20.79 -18.30 3.67
N ILE A 101 19.87 -18.85 2.86
CA ILE A 101 18.45 -19.03 3.23
C ILE A 101 18.24 -20.30 4.07
N GLU A 102 19.05 -21.34 3.83
CA GLU A 102 18.95 -22.63 4.52
C GLU A 102 19.67 -22.64 5.88
N ALA A 103 20.60 -21.72 6.11
CA ALA A 103 21.34 -21.53 7.36
C ALA A 103 20.47 -20.93 8.49
#